data_AF-A0A8I0HB68-F1
#
_entry.id   AF-A0A8I0HB68-F1
#
_cell.length_a   1.000
_cell.length_b   1.000
_cell.length_c   1.000
_cell.angle_alpha   90.00
_cell.angle_beta   90.00
_cell.angle_gamma   90.00
#
_symmetry.space_group_name_H-M   'P 1'
#
loop_
_entity.id
_entity.type
_entity.pdbx_description
1 polymer ?
#
loop_
_entity_poly.entity_id
_entity_poly.type
_entity_poly.pdbx_seq_one_letter_code
_entity_poly.pdbx_strand_id
1 'polypeptide(L)'
;CELVFDVNSAYFDNHGGYEFAKQFYEDAYKAAVQIVGGEQYILSAVMHADEINKAVSEELGKPVYHYHLHIVAIPTVRKEILWSKRCKDEALRGTVKEVIN
;
A
#
# COMPACT_ATOMS: atom_id res chain seq x y z
N CYS A 1 -5.51 5.53 -6.04
CA CYS A 1 -5.93 5.24 -4.65
C CYS A 1 -4.76 5.56 -3.75
N GLU A 2 -5.01 6.05 -2.54
CA GLU A 2 -3.98 6.26 -1.53
C GLU A 2 -4.18 5.23 -0.41
N LEU A 3 -3.11 4.51 -0.07
CA LEU A 3 -3.04 3.60 1.06
C LEU A 3 -2.17 4.26 2.12
N VAL A 4 -2.73 4.45 3.32
CA VAL A 4 -2.01 5.03 4.45
C VAL A 4 -1.78 3.92 5.47
N PHE A 5 -0.51 3.68 5.78
CA PHE A 5 -0.11 2.81 6.89
C PHE A 5 0.34 3.68 8.04
N ASP A 6 -0.39 3.58 9.14
CA ASP A 6 -0.18 4.38 10.35
C ASP A 6 -0.13 3.44 11.55
N VAL A 7 0.82 3.69 12.45
CA VAL A 7 0.97 3.00 13.72
C VAL A 7 1.19 4.05 14.83
N ASN A 8 0.64 3.76 16.01
CA ASN A 8 0.77 4.62 17.17
C ASN A 8 2.23 5.00 17.48
N SER A 9 2.50 6.29 17.69
CA SER A 9 3.84 6.82 17.97
C SER A 9 4.56 6.12 19.13
N ALA A 10 3.84 5.71 20.18
CA ALA A 10 4.42 5.01 21.33
C ALA A 10 4.98 3.63 20.95
N TYR A 11 4.41 2.97 19.93
CA TYR A 11 4.95 1.71 19.45
C TYR A 11 6.36 1.91 18.88
N PHE A 12 6.55 2.90 18.01
CA PHE A 12 7.87 3.16 17.44
C PHE A 12 8.88 3.66 18.47
N ASP A 13 8.49 4.58 19.37
CA ASP A 13 9.39 5.06 20.43
C ASP A 13 9.96 3.91 21.27
N ASN A 14 9.14 2.90 21.58
CA ASN A 14 9.55 1.73 22.37
C ASN A 14 10.35 0.68 21.60
N HIS A 15 10.38 0.71 20.27
CA HIS A 15 11.01 -0.34 19.43
C HIS A 15 12.24 0.14 18.64
N GLY A 16 12.80 1.30 18.98
CA GLY A 16 14.01 1.84 18.34
C GLY A 16 13.77 3.08 17.48
N GLY A 17 12.57 3.65 17.53
CA GLY A 17 12.23 4.91 16.88
C GLY A 17 12.35 4.85 15.37
N TYR A 18 13.03 5.85 14.81
CA TYR A 18 13.16 6.05 13.37
C TYR A 18 13.75 4.85 12.61
N GLU A 19 14.82 4.23 13.12
CA GLU A 19 15.47 3.11 12.42
C GLU A 19 14.54 1.89 12.32
N PHE A 20 13.79 1.62 13.39
CA PHE A 20 12.79 0.57 13.37
C PHE A 20 11.61 0.92 12.46
N ALA A 21 11.13 2.17 12.49
CA ALA A 21 10.05 2.63 11.62
C ALA A 21 10.42 2.48 10.14
N LYS A 22 11.66 2.82 9.76
CA LYS A 22 12.17 2.64 8.39
C LYS A 22 12.11 1.18 7.94
N GLN A 23 12.62 0.25 8.76
CA GLN A 23 12.57 -1.18 8.46
C GLN A 23 11.13 -1.70 8.37
N PHE A 24 10.29 -1.29 9.33
CA PHE A 24 8.87 -1.66 9.38
C PHE A 24 8.11 -1.21 8.12
N TYR A 25 8.29 0.04 7.72
CA TYR A 25 7.60 0.60 6.55
C TYR A 25 8.17 0.09 5.22
N GLU A 26 9.43 -0.36 5.18
CA GLU A 26 9.95 -1.11 4.03
C GLU A 26 9.19 -2.44 3.85
N ASP A 27 8.90 -3.15 4.94
CA ASP A 27 8.14 -4.39 4.89
C ASP A 27 6.66 -4.14 4.59
N ALA A 28 6.09 -3.04 5.10
CA ALA A 28 4.75 -2.58 4.73
C ALA A 28 4.66 -2.25 3.23
N TYR A 29 5.68 -1.63 2.65
CA TYR A 29 5.77 -1.39 1.21
C TYR A 29 5.77 -2.69 0.40
N LYS A 30 6.58 -3.68 0.80
CA LYS A 30 6.59 -5.01 0.15
C LYS A 30 5.23 -5.68 0.22
N ALA A 31 4.53 -5.58 1.36
CA ALA A 31 3.17 -6.09 1.49
C ALA A 31 2.19 -5.33 0.59
N ALA A 32 2.30 -4.01 0.48
CA ALA A 32 1.48 -3.20 -0.40
C ALA A 32 1.66 -3.60 -1.88
N VAL A 33 2.89 -3.85 -2.32
CA VAL A 33 3.19 -4.38 -3.68
C VAL A 33 2.41 -5.66 -3.96
N GLN A 34 2.35 -6.58 -2.99
CA GLN A 34 1.57 -7.83 -3.12
C GLN A 34 0.07 -7.57 -3.18
N ILE A 35 -0.45 -6.66 -2.33
CA ILE A 35 -1.88 -6.30 -2.28
C ILE A 35 -2.34 -5.66 -3.59
N VAL A 36 -1.55 -4.75 -4.15
CA VAL A 36 -1.89 -4.07 -5.41
C VAL A 36 -1.63 -4.93 -6.65
N GLY A 37 -1.02 -6.10 -6.49
CA GLY A 37 -0.78 -7.05 -7.57
C GLY A 37 0.44 -6.73 -8.45
N GLY A 38 1.36 -5.88 -7.98
CA GLY A 38 2.61 -5.58 -8.68
C GLY A 38 3.14 -4.17 -8.45
N GLU A 39 4.47 -4.04 -8.41
CA GLU A 39 5.14 -2.75 -8.16
C GLU A 39 4.90 -1.73 -9.27
N GLN A 40 4.66 -2.19 -10.50
CA GLN A 40 4.30 -1.33 -11.64
C GLN A 40 3.00 -0.52 -11.44
N TYR A 41 2.18 -0.91 -10.45
CA TYR A 41 0.96 -0.21 -10.10
C TYR A 41 1.16 0.79 -8.95
N ILE A 42 2.35 0.86 -8.34
CA ILE A 42 2.69 1.88 -7.35
C ILE A 42 3.28 3.10 -8.07
N LEU A 43 2.66 4.25 -7.86
CA LEU A 43 3.10 5.54 -8.39
C LEU A 43 4.11 6.21 -7.45
N SER A 44 3.88 6.12 -6.14
CA SER A 44 4.77 6.67 -5.13
C SER A 44 4.59 5.96 -3.79
N ALA A 45 5.65 5.94 -2.99
CA ALA A 45 5.64 5.52 -1.60
C ALA A 45 6.51 6.49 -0.78
N VAL A 46 5.91 7.19 0.18
CA VAL A 46 6.56 8.26 0.95
C VAL A 46 6.30 8.07 2.43
N MET A 47 7.37 7.92 3.21
CA MET A 47 7.31 7.86 4.67
C MET A 47 7.48 9.28 5.23
N HIS A 48 6.52 9.74 6.03
CA HIS A 48 6.64 10.98 6.79
C HIS A 48 7.30 10.71 8.13
N ALA A 49 8.18 11.62 8.53
CA ALA A 49 9.01 11.51 9.75
C ALA A 49 9.23 12.87 10.43
N ASP A 50 8.49 13.87 10.00
CA ASP A 50 8.58 15.28 10.36
C ASP A 50 7.41 15.73 11.24
N GLU A 51 6.49 14.83 11.56
CA GLU A 51 5.32 15.10 12.39
C GLU A 51 5.61 14.81 13.86
N ILE A 52 5.19 15.71 14.76
CA ILE A 52 5.34 15.53 16.21
C ILE A 52 3.98 15.21 16.83
N ASN A 53 3.93 14.13 17.61
CA ASN A 53 2.77 13.80 18.41
C ASN A 53 2.81 14.60 19.72
N LYS A 54 2.04 15.69 19.79
CA LYS A 54 2.02 16.59 20.96
C LYS A 54 1.62 15.87 22.25
N ALA A 55 0.56 15.06 22.20
CA ALA A 55 0.05 14.38 23.38
C ALA A 55 1.09 13.42 23.99
N VAL A 56 1.70 12.59 23.15
CA VAL A 56 2.75 11.65 23.61
C VAL A 56 4.02 12.40 24.02
N SER A 57 4.35 13.50 23.33
CA SER A 57 5.52 14.31 23.67
C SER A 57 5.37 15.00 25.04
N GLU A 58 4.18 15.51 25.35
CA GLU A 58 3.85 16.11 26.65
C GLU A 58 3.91 15.06 27.77
N GLU A 59 3.36 13.87 27.52
CA GLU A 59 3.38 12.76 28.49
C GLU A 59 4.80 12.27 28.81
N LEU A 60 5.67 12.18 27.80
CA LEU A 60 7.03 11.68 27.95
C LEU A 60 8.08 12.76 28.22
N GLY A 61 7.70 14.04 28.17
CA GLY A 61 8.60 15.18 28.39
C GLY A 61 9.74 15.30 27.35
N LYS A 62 9.60 14.66 26.19
CA LYS A 62 10.56 14.68 25.07
C LYS A 62 9.81 14.73 23.73
N PRO A 63 10.38 15.30 22.65
CA PRO A 63 9.75 15.26 21.35
C PRO A 63 9.62 13.81 20.85
N VAL A 64 8.40 13.39 20.54
CA VAL A 64 8.09 12.10 19.93
C VAL A 64 7.54 12.31 18.54
N TYR A 65 8.27 11.77 17.57
CA TYR A 65 7.90 11.84 16.17
C TYR A 65 6.86 10.77 15.82
N HIS A 66 5.99 11.12 14.89
CA HIS A 66 4.99 10.27 14.30
C HIS A 66 5.43 9.88 12.90
N TYR A 67 5.30 8.58 12.59
CA TYR A 67 5.73 8.01 11.33
C TYR A 67 4.56 7.31 10.68
N HIS A 68 4.30 7.63 9.42
CA HIS A 68 3.33 6.93 8.58
C HIS A 68 3.81 6.87 7.14
N LEU A 69 3.29 5.91 6.39
CA LEU A 69 3.65 5.66 5.00
C LEU A 69 2.43 5.90 4.11
N HIS A 70 2.57 6.83 3.17
CA HIS A 70 1.62 7.06 2.08
C HIS A 70 2.06 6.30 0.85
N ILE A 71 1.20 5.44 0.30
CA ILE A 71 1.43 4.76 -0.97
C ILE A 71 0.31 5.15 -1.94
N VAL A 72 0.69 5.75 -3.06
CA VAL A 72 -0.24 6.04 -4.15
C VAL A 72 -0.15 4.91 -5.17
N ALA A 73 -1.27 4.22 -5.39
CA ALA A 73 -1.36 3.10 -6.32
C ALA A 73 -2.52 3.23 -7.31
N ILE A 74 -2.32 2.68 -8.51
CA ILE A 74 -3.35 2.52 -9.53
C ILE A 74 -4.15 1.27 -9.18
N PRO A 75 -5.46 1.38 -8.86
CA PRO A 75 -6.27 0.20 -8.58
C PRO A 75 -6.47 -0.59 -9.86
N THR A 76 -6.02 -1.84 -9.86
CA THR A 76 -6.27 -2.80 -10.92
C THR A 76 -7.29 -3.82 -10.46
N VAL A 77 -8.03 -4.37 -11.43
CA VAL A 77 -8.98 -5.44 -11.17
C VAL A 77 -8.80 -6.48 -12.25
N ARG A 78 -8.65 -7.74 -11.83
CA ARG A 78 -8.64 -8.86 -12.77
C ARG A 78 -9.96 -8.87 -13.54
N LYS A 79 -9.88 -8.67 -14.85
CA LYS A 79 -11.04 -8.77 -15.74
C LYS A 79 -10.84 -9.89 -16.72
N GLU A 80 -11.83 -10.77 -16.78
CA GLU A 80 -11.93 -11.80 -17.81
C GLU A 80 -12.72 -11.22 -18.99
N ILE A 81 -12.03 -11.00 -20.09
CA ILE A 81 -12.64 -10.60 -21.35
C ILE A 81 -13.17 -11.87 -22.01
N LEU A 82 -14.49 -11.98 -22.15
CA LEU A 82 -15.13 -13.12 -22.82
C LEU A 82 -15.22 -12.90 -24.33
N TRP A 83 -15.23 -13.99 -25.08
CA TRP A 83 -15.56 -13.94 -26.51
C TRP A 83 -16.98 -13.43 -26.72
N SER A 84 -17.11 -12.42 -27.58
CA SER A 84 -18.40 -11.83 -27.91
C SER A 84 -19.34 -12.84 -28.58
N LYS A 85 -20.65 -12.57 -28.49
CA LYS A 85 -21.69 -13.33 -29.21
C LYS A 85 -21.50 -13.32 -30.73
N ARG A 86 -20.67 -12.42 -31.27
CA ARG A 86 -20.35 -12.30 -32.70
C ARG A 86 -19.10 -13.09 -33.12
N CYS A 87 -18.49 -13.89 -32.23
CA CYS A 87 -17.35 -14.73 -32.59
C CYS A 87 -17.72 -15.71 -33.72
N LYS A 88 -16.83 -15.89 -34.71
CA LYS A 88 -17.06 -16.81 -35.85
C LYS A 88 -17.07 -18.27 -35.41
N ASP A 89 -16.21 -18.63 -34.46
CA ASP A 89 -16.20 -19.93 -33.83
C ASP A 89 -17.28 -19.98 -32.74
N GLU A 90 -18.26 -20.87 -32.90
CA GLU A 90 -19.38 -20.98 -31.97
C GLU A 90 -18.97 -21.59 -30.63
N ALA A 91 -17.97 -22.47 -30.61
CA ALA A 91 -17.50 -23.13 -29.40
C ALA A 91 -16.78 -22.17 -28.45
N LEU A 92 -16.26 -21.05 -28.96
CA LEU A 92 -15.55 -20.05 -28.17
C LEU A 92 -16.48 -19.00 -27.54
N ARG A 93 -17.73 -18.84 -28.00
CA ARG A 93 -18.61 -17.77 -27.50
C ARG A 93 -18.88 -17.92 -26.00
N GLY A 94 -18.67 -16.85 -25.24
CA GLY A 94 -18.87 -16.86 -23.78
C GLY A 94 -17.73 -17.51 -22.97
N THR A 95 -16.70 -18.06 -23.62
CA THR A 95 -15.48 -18.50 -22.93
C THR A 95 -14.50 -17.34 -22.75
N VAL A 96 -13.53 -17.50 -21.84
CA VAL A 96 -12.50 -16.49 -21.58
C VAL A 96 -11.57 -16.38 -22.79
N LYS A 97 -11.52 -15.18 -23.36
CA LYS A 97 -10.60 -14.82 -24.43
C LYS A 97 -9.25 -14.36 -23.87
N GLU A 98 -9.30 -13.51 -22.84
CA GLU A 98 -8.12 -12.89 -22.26
C GLU A 98 -8.41 -12.53 -20.80
N VAL A 99 -7.37 -12.57 -19.97
CA VAL A 99 -7.42 -12.06 -18.60
C VAL A 99 -6.46 -10.88 -18.53
N ILE A 100 -6.99 -9.70 -18.22
CA ILE A 100 -6.20 -8.48 -18.02
C ILE A 100 -6.17 -8.12 -16.53
N ASN A 101 -5.04 -7.58 -16.09
CA ASN A 101 -4.80 -7.07 -14.74
C ASN A 101 -4.59 -5.56 -14.78
#